data_AF-A0A543EHJ8-F1
#
_entry.id   AF-A0A543EHJ8-F1
#
_cell.length_a   1.000
_cell.length_b   1.000
_cell.length_c   1.000
_cell.angle_alpha   90.00
_cell.angle_beta   90.00
_cell.angle_gamma   90.00
#
_symmetry.space_group_name_H-M   'P 1'
#
loop_
_entity.id
_entity.type
_entity.pdbx_description
1 polymer ?
#
loop_
_entity_poly.entity_id
_entity_poly.type
_entity_poly.pdbx_seq_one_letter_code
_entity_poly.pdbx_strand_id
1 'polypeptide(L)'
;MKEYPHIFYPKHTPLEQKMIPTKNSKTGFSESFFEKKFLSYFKNYVYKNVIIDDGKTHPYYPDYVLHIPEYSLYIDIEIDEPYTLRGNIPIHTNDQEKDEVRNQYFLNKGWGIIRFAEVQVVKFPQLCCKVISEYVRNVTGDQIWLEGFHEFEDLEIVRAWSSDDSQLMASDFFRQKYFNLLKTIKQAKPSINILADGIYLNNEIRATLRSLENDNTIKSFNKSVRSSLFLRLLSDFFIHFKAMDRTNGKIFVELTIFISNYHSIESFSFDSEIVKVDNYLINIYYVRTHDLICFSIYDSIIDDNLKQVILIADDPAYPPLLESLTDTEFILVRNYHDTTMSPYMKYLSINSLIENSLQIKYK
;
A
#
# COMPACT_ATOMS: atom_id res chain seq x y z
N MET A 1 31.78 -4.74 7.52
CA MET A 1 31.46 -3.88 6.34
C MET A 1 29.98 -3.53 6.47
N LYS A 2 29.58 -2.26 6.27
CA LYS A 2 28.16 -1.86 6.40
C LYS A 2 27.37 -2.38 5.19
N GLU A 3 26.14 -2.85 5.40
CA GLU A 3 25.29 -3.53 4.41
C GLU A 3 23.82 -3.10 4.57
N TYR A 4 23.16 -2.83 3.44
CA TYR A 4 21.75 -2.47 3.38
C TYR A 4 20.83 -3.71 3.34
N PRO A 5 19.63 -3.65 3.92
CA PRO A 5 19.07 -2.51 4.64
C PRO A 5 19.75 -2.27 6.00
N HIS A 6 20.03 -1.01 6.33
CA HIS A 6 20.51 -0.66 7.66
C HIS A 6 19.30 -0.56 8.60
N ILE A 7 19.25 -1.42 9.61
CA ILE A 7 18.14 -1.47 10.55
C ILE A 7 18.64 -1.14 11.95
N PHE A 8 18.03 -0.16 12.59
CA PHE A 8 18.32 0.24 13.95
C PHE A 8 17.04 0.26 14.78
N TYR A 9 17.07 -0.49 15.88
CA TYR A 9 15.96 -0.53 16.83
C TYR A 9 16.15 0.55 17.91
N PRO A 10 15.08 1.25 18.32
CA PRO A 10 15.16 2.22 19.40
C PRO A 10 15.48 1.50 20.72
N LYS A 11 16.31 2.13 21.55
CA LYS A 11 16.68 1.60 22.88
C LYS A 11 15.74 2.06 24.00
N HIS A 12 14.91 3.05 23.70
CA HIS A 12 14.03 3.73 24.66
C HIS A 12 12.69 4.04 23.98
N THR A 13 11.64 4.22 24.76
CA THR A 13 10.34 4.72 24.29
C THR A 13 10.49 6.12 23.67
N PRO A 14 9.67 6.50 22.68
CA PRO A 14 9.80 7.81 22.03
C PRO A 14 9.67 8.96 23.02
N LEU A 15 10.66 9.86 23.00
CA LEU A 15 10.71 11.04 23.86
C LEU A 15 9.96 12.22 23.23
N GLU A 16 10.06 12.37 21.90
CA GLU A 16 9.34 13.39 21.13
C GLU A 16 8.45 12.76 20.07
N GLN A 17 7.16 13.01 20.22
CA GLN A 17 6.09 12.41 19.42
C GLN A 17 5.44 13.41 18.46
N LYS A 18 5.73 14.70 18.63
CA LYS A 18 5.10 15.76 17.86
C LYS A 18 5.85 15.98 16.55
N MET A 19 5.16 15.68 15.45
CA MET A 19 5.60 15.99 14.10
C MET A 19 4.89 17.23 13.59
N ILE A 20 5.60 18.10 12.87
CA ILE A 20 5.01 19.27 12.20
C ILE A 20 5.12 19.15 10.67
N PRO A 21 4.03 19.39 9.92
CA PRO A 21 4.09 19.43 8.46
C PRO A 21 4.98 20.57 7.96
N THR A 22 5.67 20.33 6.86
CA THR A 22 6.57 21.28 6.21
C THR A 22 6.33 21.32 4.71
N LYS A 23 6.70 22.42 4.07
CA LYS A 23 6.76 22.51 2.60
C LYS A 23 8.14 22.08 2.14
N ASN A 24 8.42 20.78 2.12
CA ASN A 24 9.57 20.24 1.40
C ASN A 24 9.13 19.85 -0.02
N SER A 25 9.82 20.39 -1.03
CA SER A 25 9.52 20.15 -2.46
C SER A 25 10.49 19.16 -3.12
N LYS A 26 11.47 18.66 -2.36
CA LYS A 26 12.43 17.68 -2.85
C LYS A 26 11.85 16.29 -2.60
N THR A 27 11.17 15.76 -3.61
CA THR A 27 10.89 14.32 -3.69
C THR A 27 11.78 13.74 -4.76
N GLY A 28 12.61 12.77 -4.39
CA GLY A 28 13.44 11.98 -5.28
C GLY A 28 12.62 11.19 -6.30
N PHE A 29 13.25 10.83 -7.41
CA PHE A 29 12.58 10.08 -8.48
C PHE A 29 12.23 8.64 -8.05
N SER A 30 13.11 8.01 -7.26
CA SER A 30 12.93 6.69 -6.66
C SER A 30 11.91 6.69 -5.51
N GLU A 31 11.90 7.74 -4.68
CA GLU A 31 10.88 7.95 -3.64
C GLU A 31 9.47 7.88 -4.23
N SER A 32 9.20 8.63 -5.29
CA SER A 32 7.86 8.65 -5.92
C SER A 32 7.42 7.28 -6.42
N PHE A 33 8.36 6.44 -6.86
CA PHE A 33 8.07 5.07 -7.30
C PHE A 33 7.80 4.14 -6.12
N PHE A 34 8.60 4.25 -5.07
CA PHE A 34 8.42 3.48 -3.84
C PHE A 34 7.12 3.82 -3.14
N GLU A 35 6.79 5.11 -3.07
CA GLU A 35 5.66 5.66 -2.34
C GLU A 35 4.38 4.89 -2.62
N LYS A 36 4.13 4.57 -3.90
CA LYS A 36 2.94 3.80 -4.27
C LYS A 36 2.89 2.44 -3.60
N LYS A 37 4.01 1.71 -3.59
CA LYS A 37 4.12 0.41 -2.93
C LYS A 37 4.04 0.58 -1.42
N PHE A 38 4.72 1.58 -0.89
CA PHE A 38 4.75 1.82 0.54
C PHE A 38 3.35 2.16 1.07
N LEU A 39 2.61 3.00 0.37
CA LEU A 39 1.23 3.34 0.70
C LEU A 39 0.25 2.18 0.47
N SER A 40 0.52 1.20 -0.41
CA SER A 40 -0.38 0.05 -0.58
C SER A 40 -0.43 -0.87 0.65
N TYR A 41 0.60 -0.84 1.49
CA TYR A 41 0.65 -1.59 2.75
C TYR A 41 0.45 -0.71 4.00
N PHE A 42 0.87 0.56 3.95
CA PHE A 42 0.98 1.42 5.13
C PHE A 42 0.23 2.75 5.03
N LYS A 43 -0.72 2.93 4.08
CA LYS A 43 -1.36 4.22 3.73
C LYS A 43 -1.62 5.17 4.91
N ASN A 44 -2.22 4.67 5.98
CA ASN A 44 -2.66 5.47 7.14
C ASN A 44 -1.55 5.76 8.17
N TYR A 45 -0.40 5.10 8.04
CA TYR A 45 0.71 5.16 8.98
C TYR A 45 1.91 5.93 8.41
N VAL A 46 1.86 6.33 7.13
CA VAL A 46 2.96 6.98 6.42
C VAL A 46 2.78 8.49 6.41
N TYR A 47 3.80 9.19 6.87
CA TYR A 47 3.89 10.64 6.85
C TYR A 47 5.06 11.07 5.98
N LYS A 48 4.86 12.13 5.19
CA LYS A 48 5.88 12.75 4.34
C LYS A 48 5.94 14.24 4.61
N ASN A 49 7.11 14.83 4.37
CA ASN A 49 7.35 16.26 4.57
C ASN A 49 7.07 16.70 6.01
N VAL A 50 7.36 15.83 6.97
CA VAL A 50 7.23 16.11 8.40
C VAL A 50 8.61 16.18 9.04
N ILE A 51 8.73 16.95 10.10
CA ILE A 51 9.93 17.02 10.95
C ILE A 51 9.53 16.89 12.41
N ILE A 52 10.48 16.54 13.26
CA ILE A 52 10.29 16.58 14.72
C ILE A 52 10.24 18.05 15.17
N ASP A 53 9.24 18.40 15.97
CA ASP A 53 9.05 19.74 16.55
C ASP A 53 9.94 19.93 17.80
N ASP A 54 11.26 20.02 17.60
CA ASP A 54 12.25 20.16 18.68
C ASP A 54 12.97 21.52 18.69
N GLY A 55 12.49 22.48 17.89
CA GLY A 55 13.05 23.83 17.80
C GLY A 55 14.39 23.93 17.05
N LYS A 56 14.87 22.85 16.42
CA LYS A 56 16.12 22.87 15.64
C LYS A 56 15.98 23.79 14.41
N THR A 57 16.97 24.67 14.22
CA THR A 57 17.00 25.62 13.08
C THR A 57 17.20 24.93 11.73
N HIS A 58 17.85 23.76 11.73
CA HIS A 58 18.08 22.91 10.57
C HIS A 58 17.61 21.49 10.91
N PRO A 59 16.30 21.24 10.86
CA PRO A 59 15.74 19.92 11.17
C PRO A 59 16.17 18.90 10.12
N TYR A 60 16.23 17.63 10.52
CA TYR A 60 16.39 16.53 9.58
C TYR A 60 15.04 16.23 8.94
N TYR A 61 15.07 15.93 7.64
CA TYR A 61 13.89 15.59 6.85
C TYR A 61 13.98 14.12 6.46
N PRO A 62 13.21 13.24 7.14
CA PRO A 62 12.97 11.88 6.67
C PRO A 62 12.44 11.86 5.25
N ASP A 63 12.83 10.86 4.45
CA ASP A 63 12.14 10.60 3.18
C ASP A 63 10.69 10.19 3.46
N TYR A 64 10.51 9.30 4.44
CA TYR A 64 9.22 8.97 5.03
C TYR A 64 9.34 8.72 6.53
N VAL A 65 8.24 8.97 7.25
CA VAL A 65 8.06 8.50 8.63
C VAL A 65 6.93 7.47 8.64
N LEU A 66 7.21 6.28 9.17
CA LEU A 66 6.16 5.36 9.56
C LEU A 66 5.84 5.58 11.04
N HIS A 67 4.61 5.98 11.34
CA HIS A 67 4.14 6.12 12.72
C HIS A 67 2.93 5.21 12.92
N ILE A 68 3.05 4.27 13.87
CA ILE A 68 2.00 3.33 14.26
C ILE A 68 1.55 3.71 15.68
N PRO A 69 0.46 4.50 15.82
CA PRO A 69 0.08 5.13 17.08
C PRO A 69 -0.14 4.14 18.22
N GLU A 70 -0.65 2.95 17.90
CA GLU A 70 -1.10 1.98 18.90
C GLU A 70 0.06 1.31 19.62
N TYR A 71 1.24 1.34 19.01
CA TYR A 71 2.49 0.91 19.61
C TYR A 71 3.38 2.09 20.03
N SER A 72 2.92 3.34 19.85
CA SER A 72 3.77 4.53 19.96
C SER A 72 5.09 4.32 19.21
N LEU A 73 5.02 3.78 17.99
CA LEU A 73 6.19 3.39 17.22
C LEU A 73 6.42 4.39 16.10
N TYR A 74 7.60 4.99 16.07
CA TYR A 74 8.05 5.88 15.01
C TYR A 74 9.27 5.28 14.33
N ILE A 75 9.31 5.31 13.00
CA ILE A 75 10.40 4.78 12.19
C ILE A 75 10.77 5.82 11.12
N ASP A 76 12.03 6.25 11.13
CA ASP A 76 12.67 6.99 10.04
C ASP A 76 12.95 6.01 8.89
N ILE A 77 12.31 6.21 7.74
CA ILE A 77 12.50 5.39 6.54
C ILE A 77 13.26 6.24 5.52
N GLU A 78 14.43 5.74 5.12
CA GLU A 78 15.40 6.46 4.28
C GLU A 78 15.76 5.65 3.04
N ILE A 79 15.94 6.36 1.92
CA ILE A 79 16.34 5.80 0.63
C ILE A 79 17.71 6.38 0.29
N ASP A 80 18.75 5.59 0.54
CA ASP A 80 20.14 6.02 0.35
C ASP A 80 20.54 5.85 -1.11
N GLU A 81 20.84 6.97 -1.75
CA GLU A 81 21.29 7.01 -3.15
C GLU A 81 22.82 7.04 -3.19
N PRO A 82 23.46 6.40 -4.18
CA PRO A 82 24.91 6.36 -4.23
C PRO A 82 25.53 7.74 -4.49
N TYR A 83 24.85 8.60 -5.26
CA TYR A 83 25.31 9.94 -5.62
C TYR A 83 24.12 10.83 -5.98
N THR A 84 24.27 12.15 -5.89
CA THR A 84 23.21 13.12 -6.21
C THR A 84 22.75 13.00 -7.66
N LEU A 85 21.43 13.12 -7.91
CA LEU A 85 20.87 13.07 -9.27
C LEU A 85 21.44 14.17 -10.19
N ARG A 86 21.68 15.36 -9.62
CA ARG A 86 22.35 16.47 -10.31
C ARG A 86 23.77 16.60 -9.79
N GLY A 87 24.74 16.53 -10.69
CA GLY A 87 26.14 16.75 -10.38
C GLY A 87 26.93 15.51 -9.99
N ASN A 88 26.30 14.34 -9.84
CA ASN A 88 26.98 13.07 -9.60
C ASN A 88 27.90 13.11 -8.36
N ILE A 89 27.47 13.80 -7.31
CA ILE A 89 28.27 14.03 -6.10
C ILE A 89 28.01 12.87 -5.12
N PRO A 90 29.07 12.23 -4.58
CA PRO A 90 28.91 11.19 -3.56
C PRO A 90 28.11 11.65 -2.34
N ILE A 91 27.12 10.84 -1.97
CA ILE A 91 26.28 11.01 -0.79
C ILE A 91 26.01 9.64 -0.15
N HIS A 92 25.59 9.65 1.11
CA HIS A 92 25.31 8.44 1.89
C HIS A 92 26.46 7.43 1.92
N THR A 93 27.69 7.93 2.00
CA THR A 93 28.90 7.12 1.95
C THR A 93 29.33 6.67 3.34
N ASN A 94 29.83 5.44 3.44
CA ASN A 94 30.16 4.82 4.73
C ASN A 94 31.39 5.43 5.44
N ASP A 95 32.17 6.24 4.74
CA ASP A 95 33.34 6.99 5.20
C ASP A 95 32.98 8.42 5.66
N GLN A 96 31.70 8.81 5.60
CA GLN A 96 31.20 10.08 6.15
C GLN A 96 30.38 9.86 7.42
N GLU A 97 30.62 10.70 8.44
CA GLU A 97 29.90 10.59 9.72
C GLU A 97 28.49 11.20 9.70
N LYS A 98 28.10 11.89 8.62
CA LYS A 98 26.84 12.65 8.54
C LYS A 98 25.61 11.78 8.81
N ASP A 99 25.55 10.61 8.19
CA ASP A 99 24.43 9.68 8.36
C ASP A 99 24.44 9.03 9.75
N GLU A 100 25.61 8.81 10.33
CA GLU A 100 25.71 8.30 11.70
C GLU A 100 25.18 9.35 12.70
N VAL A 101 25.56 10.62 12.55
CA VAL A 101 25.04 11.72 13.39
C VAL A 101 23.52 11.86 13.24
N ARG A 102 23.00 11.73 12.01
CA ARG A 102 21.56 11.70 11.74
C ARG A 102 20.89 10.51 12.42
N ASN A 103 21.46 9.31 12.31
CA ASN A 103 20.89 8.12 12.94
C ASN A 103 20.85 8.27 14.46
N GLN A 104 21.93 8.75 15.07
CA GLN A 104 21.97 9.00 16.51
C GLN A 104 20.92 10.04 16.93
N TYR A 105 20.64 11.04 16.11
CA TYR A 105 19.58 12.01 16.40
C TYR A 105 18.20 11.34 16.54
N PHE A 106 17.78 10.51 15.57
CA PHE A 106 16.48 9.82 15.62
C PHE A 106 16.44 8.75 16.73
N LEU A 107 17.52 7.96 16.89
CA LEU A 107 17.61 6.95 17.95
C LEU A 107 17.52 7.57 19.35
N ASN A 108 18.16 8.73 19.57
CA ASN A 108 18.07 9.46 20.84
C ASN A 108 16.66 10.00 21.11
N LYS A 109 15.81 10.14 20.09
CA LYS A 109 14.39 10.47 20.23
C LYS A 109 13.49 9.25 20.39
N GLY A 110 14.07 8.04 20.42
CA GLY A 110 13.35 6.78 20.54
C GLY A 110 12.67 6.34 19.23
N TRP A 111 13.13 6.85 18.09
CA TRP A 111 12.66 6.42 16.78
C TRP A 111 13.51 5.26 16.26
N GLY A 112 12.87 4.29 15.62
CA GLY A 112 13.53 3.29 14.80
C GLY A 112 14.06 3.88 13.50
N ILE A 113 14.96 3.16 12.84
CA ILE A 113 15.50 3.59 11.54
C ILE A 113 15.60 2.38 10.62
N ILE A 114 15.13 2.55 9.40
CA ILE A 114 15.37 1.62 8.30
C ILE A 114 15.86 2.42 7.10
N ARG A 115 17.11 2.17 6.69
CA ARG A 115 17.70 2.76 5.48
C ARG A 115 17.81 1.69 4.40
N PHE A 116 17.25 1.92 3.24
CA PHE A 116 17.37 1.05 2.07
C PHE A 116 18.34 1.66 1.06
N ALA A 117 19.10 0.83 0.35
CA ALA A 117 19.77 1.32 -0.85
C ALA A 117 18.72 1.64 -1.93
N GLU A 118 18.90 2.72 -2.69
CA GLU A 118 17.97 3.10 -3.76
C GLU A 118 17.67 1.93 -4.71
N VAL A 119 18.69 1.14 -5.06
CA VAL A 119 18.52 0.00 -5.96
C VAL A 119 17.57 -1.08 -5.41
N GLN A 120 17.53 -1.30 -4.09
CA GLN A 120 16.59 -2.22 -3.44
C GLN A 120 15.17 -1.70 -3.59
N VAL A 121 14.99 -0.39 -3.35
CA VAL A 121 13.69 0.27 -3.45
C VAL A 121 13.15 0.27 -4.88
N VAL A 122 14.01 0.50 -5.88
CA VAL A 122 13.58 0.51 -7.28
C VAL A 122 13.31 -0.89 -7.81
N LYS A 123 14.12 -1.89 -7.47
CA LYS A 123 13.98 -3.26 -8.01
C LYS A 123 12.99 -4.12 -7.23
N PHE A 124 12.94 -3.95 -5.91
CA PHE A 124 12.23 -4.84 -4.99
C PHE A 124 11.42 -4.07 -3.93
N PRO A 125 10.55 -3.12 -4.33
CA PRO A 125 9.82 -2.29 -3.38
C PRO A 125 8.92 -3.10 -2.43
N GLN A 126 8.39 -4.24 -2.88
CA GLN A 126 7.59 -5.16 -2.05
C GLN A 126 8.43 -5.84 -0.97
N LEU A 127 9.68 -6.21 -1.27
CA LEU A 127 10.58 -6.81 -0.29
C LEU A 127 11.05 -5.77 0.73
N CYS A 128 11.16 -4.49 0.33
CA CYS A 128 11.37 -3.40 1.27
C CYS A 128 10.19 -3.27 2.25
N CYS A 129 8.94 -3.40 1.76
CA CYS A 129 7.75 -3.39 2.63
C CYS A 129 7.70 -4.63 3.55
N LYS A 130 8.16 -5.80 3.10
CA LYS A 130 8.35 -6.99 3.95
C LYS A 130 9.32 -6.69 5.09
N VAL A 131 10.48 -6.10 4.80
CA VAL A 131 11.47 -5.72 5.84
C VAL A 131 10.87 -4.75 6.87
N ILE A 132 10.10 -3.75 6.43
CA ILE A 132 9.40 -2.83 7.34
C ILE A 132 8.40 -3.60 8.21
N SER A 133 7.65 -4.52 7.61
CA SER A 133 6.66 -5.34 8.32
C SER A 133 7.30 -6.27 9.35
N GLU A 134 8.43 -6.90 9.00
CA GLU A 134 9.23 -7.72 9.92
C GLU A 134 9.79 -6.90 11.07
N TYR A 135 10.24 -5.67 10.78
CA TYR A 135 10.67 -4.74 11.81
C TYR A 135 9.53 -4.44 12.79
N VAL A 136 8.34 -4.09 12.29
CA VAL A 136 7.17 -3.80 13.13
C VAL A 136 6.85 -5.02 13.99
N ARG A 137 6.72 -6.22 13.39
CA ARG A 137 6.52 -7.48 14.13
C ARG A 137 7.58 -7.68 15.23
N ASN A 138 8.85 -7.46 14.93
CA ASN A 138 9.92 -7.69 15.90
C ASN A 138 9.84 -6.73 17.10
N VAL A 139 9.36 -5.51 16.89
CA VAL A 139 9.20 -4.50 17.95
C VAL A 139 7.90 -4.71 18.74
N THR A 140 6.81 -5.07 18.06
CA THR A 140 5.46 -5.05 18.64
C THR A 140 4.93 -6.44 19.00
N GLY A 141 5.51 -7.50 18.43
CA GLY A 141 5.01 -8.88 18.49
C GLY A 141 3.87 -9.18 17.52
N ASP A 142 3.37 -8.17 16.81
CA ASP A 142 2.17 -8.27 15.98
C ASP A 142 2.48 -8.85 14.60
N GLN A 143 1.90 -10.02 14.30
CA GLN A 143 2.10 -10.73 13.04
C GLN A 143 1.30 -10.15 11.89
N ILE A 144 0.33 -9.28 12.18
CA ILE A 144 -0.65 -8.80 11.20
C ILE A 144 -0.01 -8.04 10.03
N TRP A 145 1.18 -7.49 10.27
CA TRP A 145 1.98 -6.76 9.29
C TRP A 145 2.63 -7.68 8.25
N LEU A 146 2.80 -8.97 8.54
CA LEU A 146 3.40 -9.94 7.62
C LEU A 146 2.41 -10.61 6.67
N GLU A 147 1.11 -10.38 6.86
CA GLU A 147 0.12 -10.98 6.00
C GLU A 147 0.34 -10.55 4.54
N GLY A 148 0.33 -11.54 3.64
CA GLY A 148 0.63 -11.33 2.22
C GLY A 148 2.12 -11.36 1.86
N PHE A 149 3.04 -11.42 2.82
CA PHE A 149 4.48 -11.54 2.54
C PHE A 149 5.04 -12.98 2.60
N HIS A 150 4.22 -13.97 2.94
CA HIS A 150 4.67 -15.34 3.24
C HIS A 150 5.36 -16.07 2.07
N GLU A 151 5.01 -15.73 0.83
CA GLU A 151 5.59 -16.37 -0.37
C GLU A 151 6.80 -15.62 -0.94
N PHE A 152 7.13 -14.45 -0.38
CA PHE A 152 8.21 -13.63 -0.89
C PHE A 152 9.56 -14.08 -0.32
N GLU A 153 10.57 -14.11 -1.19
CA GLU A 153 11.97 -14.28 -0.82
C GLU A 153 12.46 -13.12 0.06
N ASP A 154 13.66 -13.24 0.62
CA ASP A 154 14.27 -12.17 1.41
C ASP A 154 14.89 -11.10 0.51
N LEU A 155 14.92 -9.86 1.00
CA LEU A 155 15.51 -8.75 0.26
C LEU A 155 17.01 -8.97 0.09
N GLU A 156 17.50 -8.85 -1.15
CA GLU A 156 18.92 -8.97 -1.46
C GLU A 156 19.74 -7.92 -0.70
N ILE A 157 20.79 -8.35 0.00
CA ILE A 157 21.70 -7.49 0.73
C ILE A 157 22.55 -6.67 -0.25
N VAL A 158 22.68 -5.37 -0.01
CA VAL A 158 23.52 -4.48 -0.82
C VAL A 158 24.66 -3.94 0.04
N ARG A 159 25.91 -4.17 -0.38
CA ARG A 159 27.07 -3.60 0.29
C ARG A 159 27.01 -2.06 0.25
N ALA A 160 27.24 -1.42 1.40
CA ALA A 160 27.35 0.05 1.45
C ALA A 160 28.62 0.54 0.73
N TRP A 161 28.51 1.69 0.08
CA TRP A 161 29.58 2.27 -0.74
C TRP A 161 30.42 3.30 0.04
N SER A 162 31.70 3.36 -0.30
CA SER A 162 32.57 4.48 0.06
C SER A 162 32.40 5.66 -0.92
N SER A 163 33.02 6.80 -0.61
CA SER A 163 33.09 7.93 -1.55
C SER A 163 33.75 7.56 -2.89
N ASP A 164 34.74 6.66 -2.89
CA ASP A 164 35.38 6.18 -4.11
C ASP A 164 34.46 5.25 -4.91
N ASP A 165 33.80 4.30 -4.24
CA ASP A 165 32.80 3.41 -4.86
C ASP A 165 31.67 4.23 -5.49
N SER A 166 31.21 5.27 -4.80
CA SER A 166 30.17 6.19 -5.29
C SER A 166 30.60 6.94 -6.56
N GLN A 167 31.84 7.43 -6.62
CA GLN A 167 32.37 8.08 -7.82
C GLN A 167 32.44 7.11 -9.00
N LEU A 168 32.87 5.86 -8.77
CA LEU A 168 32.87 4.81 -9.79
C LEU A 168 31.44 4.48 -10.26
N MET A 169 30.49 4.35 -9.33
CA MET A 169 29.09 4.14 -9.67
C MET A 169 28.54 5.31 -10.51
N ALA A 170 28.95 6.54 -10.20
CA ALA A 170 28.53 7.70 -10.97
C ALA A 170 29.13 7.74 -12.38
N SER A 171 30.42 7.40 -12.54
CA SER A 171 31.05 7.30 -13.87
C SER A 171 30.47 6.18 -14.72
N ASP A 172 30.03 5.10 -14.08
CA ASP A 172 29.41 3.94 -14.73
C ASP A 172 27.91 4.10 -14.99
N PHE A 173 27.34 5.28 -14.70
CA PHE A 173 25.90 5.55 -14.80
C PHE A 173 25.08 4.47 -14.08
N PHE A 174 25.51 4.09 -12.88
CA PHE A 174 24.96 2.96 -12.14
C PHE A 174 23.45 3.12 -11.89
N ARG A 175 22.98 4.31 -11.48
CA ARG A 175 21.55 4.59 -11.28
C ARG A 175 20.73 4.36 -12.56
N GLN A 176 21.30 4.68 -13.73
CA GLN A 176 20.65 4.52 -15.03
C GLN A 176 20.38 3.06 -15.39
N LYS A 177 21.16 2.11 -14.84
CA LYS A 177 20.99 0.67 -15.07
C LYS A 177 19.66 0.14 -14.53
N TYR A 178 19.03 0.82 -13.57
CA TYR A 178 17.74 0.46 -12.99
C TYR A 178 16.68 1.55 -13.10
N PHE A 179 17.02 2.79 -13.47
CA PHE A 179 16.02 3.86 -13.71
C PHE A 179 15.09 3.60 -14.89
N ASN A 180 15.50 2.78 -15.84
CA ASN A 180 14.64 2.23 -16.89
C ASN A 180 13.45 1.40 -16.35
N LEU A 181 13.49 0.93 -15.11
CA LEU A 181 12.35 0.31 -14.42
C LEU A 181 11.34 1.35 -13.91
N LEU A 182 11.81 2.58 -13.66
CA LEU A 182 11.02 3.69 -13.17
C LEU A 182 10.17 4.26 -14.30
N LYS A 183 9.03 3.63 -14.56
CA LYS A 183 7.97 4.25 -15.36
C LYS A 183 7.36 5.36 -14.51
N THR A 184 7.46 6.61 -14.95
CA THR A 184 6.75 7.73 -14.33
C THR A 184 5.24 7.48 -14.46
N ILE A 185 4.64 6.89 -13.43
CA ILE A 185 3.20 6.93 -13.27
C ILE A 185 2.95 8.29 -12.63
N LYS A 186 2.57 9.30 -13.41
CA LYS A 186 1.96 10.50 -12.82
C LYS A 186 0.82 9.99 -11.94
N GLN A 187 0.81 10.35 -10.64
CA GLN A 187 -0.36 10.13 -9.77
C GLN A 187 -1.56 10.77 -10.48
N ALA A 188 -2.34 9.93 -11.14
CA ALA A 188 -3.60 10.33 -11.72
C ALA A 188 -4.64 10.06 -10.65
N LYS A 189 -5.46 11.07 -10.36
CA LYS A 189 -6.62 10.89 -9.47
C LYS A 189 -7.48 9.76 -10.05
N PRO A 190 -7.87 8.75 -9.25
CA PRO A 190 -8.72 7.68 -9.74
C PRO A 190 -10.06 8.25 -10.19
N SER A 191 -10.52 7.82 -11.37
CA SER A 191 -11.84 8.17 -11.91
C SER A 191 -12.94 7.33 -11.26
N ILE A 192 -12.60 6.14 -10.77
CA ILE A 192 -13.48 5.20 -10.08
C ILE A 192 -12.74 4.70 -8.83
N ASN A 193 -13.44 4.70 -7.69
CA ASN A 193 -12.95 4.10 -6.47
C ASN A 193 -13.79 2.87 -6.16
N ILE A 194 -13.13 1.76 -5.84
CA ILE A 194 -13.74 0.54 -5.37
C ILE A 194 -13.33 0.43 -3.92
N LEU A 195 -14.29 0.49 -3.01
CA LEU A 195 -14.05 0.36 -1.58
C LEU A 195 -14.60 -0.99 -1.16
N ALA A 196 -13.80 -1.80 -0.50
CA ALA A 196 -14.21 -3.12 -0.06
C ALA A 196 -14.10 -3.24 1.46
N ASP A 197 -15.19 -3.68 2.08
CA ASP A 197 -15.18 -4.21 3.42
C ASP A 197 -14.52 -5.60 3.40
N GLY A 198 -13.33 -5.69 3.97
CA GLY A 198 -12.52 -6.90 3.93
C GLY A 198 -13.17 -8.07 4.68
N ILE A 199 -13.99 -7.82 5.70
CA ILE A 199 -14.70 -8.88 6.43
C ILE A 199 -15.80 -9.45 5.52
N TYR A 200 -16.60 -8.57 4.93
CA TYR A 200 -17.66 -8.97 4.02
C TYR A 200 -17.10 -9.72 2.79
N LEU A 201 -16.10 -9.14 2.11
CA LEU A 201 -15.46 -9.76 0.95
C LEU A 201 -14.91 -11.16 1.27
N ASN A 202 -14.22 -11.31 2.41
CA ASN A 202 -13.71 -12.59 2.86
C ASN A 202 -14.83 -13.62 3.06
N ASN A 203 -15.91 -13.23 3.73
CA ASN A 203 -17.04 -14.10 3.99
C ASN A 203 -17.69 -14.60 2.69
N GLU A 204 -17.86 -13.73 1.70
CA GLU A 204 -18.41 -14.09 0.40
C GLU A 204 -17.51 -15.07 -0.36
N ILE A 205 -16.19 -14.87 -0.31
CA ILE A 205 -15.22 -15.80 -0.90
C ILE A 205 -15.32 -17.17 -0.21
N ARG A 206 -15.30 -17.21 1.12
CA ARG A 206 -15.42 -18.46 1.88
C ARG A 206 -16.75 -19.17 1.66
N ALA A 207 -17.84 -18.43 1.54
CA ALA A 207 -19.17 -18.98 1.25
C ALA A 207 -19.20 -19.60 -0.15
N THR A 208 -18.69 -18.87 -1.15
CA THR A 208 -18.59 -19.35 -2.54
C THR A 208 -17.73 -20.61 -2.63
N LEU A 209 -16.55 -20.61 -2.00
CA LEU A 209 -15.66 -21.76 -1.97
C LEU A 209 -16.35 -22.98 -1.36
N ARG A 210 -17.01 -22.83 -0.21
CA ARG A 210 -17.77 -23.93 0.43
C ARG A 210 -18.90 -24.44 -0.46
N SER A 211 -19.58 -23.57 -1.20
CA SER A 211 -20.62 -23.99 -2.14
C SER A 211 -20.03 -24.85 -3.27
N LEU A 212 -18.90 -24.42 -3.83
CA LEU A 212 -18.21 -25.14 -4.91
C LEU A 212 -17.59 -26.46 -4.43
N GLU A 213 -17.10 -26.55 -3.18
CA GLU A 213 -16.61 -27.81 -2.61
C GLU A 213 -17.69 -28.90 -2.56
N ASN A 214 -18.97 -28.51 -2.42
CA ASN A 214 -20.09 -29.43 -2.34
C ASN A 214 -20.70 -29.77 -3.72
N ASP A 215 -20.24 -29.14 -4.80
CA ASP A 215 -20.77 -29.39 -6.14
C ASP A 215 -20.14 -30.65 -6.77
N ASN A 216 -20.93 -31.71 -6.84
CA ASN A 216 -20.53 -32.99 -7.40
C ASN A 216 -20.19 -32.94 -8.91
N THR A 217 -20.52 -31.86 -9.62
CA THR A 217 -20.16 -31.67 -11.04
C THR A 217 -18.74 -31.15 -11.23
N ILE A 218 -18.12 -30.61 -10.17
CA ILE A 218 -16.78 -30.06 -10.24
C ILE A 218 -15.75 -31.18 -10.06
N LYS A 219 -14.90 -31.36 -11.07
CA LYS A 219 -13.78 -32.30 -11.08
C LYS A 219 -12.62 -31.81 -10.20
N SER A 220 -12.37 -30.51 -10.25
CA SER A 220 -11.34 -29.83 -9.44
C SER A 220 -11.51 -28.33 -9.59
N PHE A 221 -11.21 -27.55 -8.55
CA PHE A 221 -11.09 -26.10 -8.66
C PHE A 221 -9.94 -25.56 -7.81
N ASN A 222 -9.39 -24.42 -8.22
CA ASN A 222 -8.43 -23.69 -7.40
C ASN A 222 -9.19 -22.99 -6.26
N LYS A 223 -8.74 -23.16 -5.01
CA LYS A 223 -9.37 -22.55 -3.84
C LYS A 223 -9.09 -21.05 -3.69
N SER A 224 -8.18 -20.49 -4.49
CA SER A 224 -7.80 -19.07 -4.43
C SER A 224 -8.44 -18.28 -5.57
N VAL A 225 -9.08 -17.16 -5.21
CA VAL A 225 -9.66 -16.18 -6.13
C VAL A 225 -8.55 -15.54 -6.96
N ARG A 226 -8.62 -15.68 -8.29
CA ARG A 226 -7.66 -15.00 -9.18
C ARG A 226 -8.04 -13.54 -9.29
N SER A 227 -7.35 -12.72 -8.53
CA SER A 227 -7.64 -11.31 -8.39
C SER A 227 -7.63 -10.54 -9.72
N SER A 228 -6.73 -10.89 -10.65
CA SER A 228 -6.72 -10.29 -11.99
C SER A 228 -7.96 -10.61 -12.82
N LEU A 229 -8.53 -11.81 -12.68
CA LEU A 229 -9.74 -12.23 -13.36
C LEU A 229 -10.98 -11.65 -12.66
N PHE A 230 -11.01 -11.65 -11.32
CA PHE A 230 -12.04 -11.00 -10.54
C PHE A 230 -12.18 -9.50 -10.92
N LEU A 231 -11.06 -8.78 -10.95
CA LEU A 231 -11.03 -7.38 -11.35
C LEU A 231 -11.41 -7.16 -12.81
N ARG A 232 -11.06 -8.09 -13.70
CA ARG A 232 -11.49 -8.03 -15.10
C ARG A 232 -13.01 -8.13 -15.21
N LEU A 233 -13.61 -9.11 -14.54
CA LEU A 233 -15.07 -9.28 -14.54
C LEU A 233 -15.77 -8.09 -13.89
N LEU A 234 -15.21 -7.54 -12.81
CA LEU A 234 -15.73 -6.33 -12.17
C LEU A 234 -15.64 -5.10 -13.10
N SER A 235 -14.63 -5.05 -13.98
CA SER A 235 -14.44 -3.93 -14.89
C SER A 235 -15.51 -3.78 -15.97
N ASP A 236 -16.25 -4.86 -16.27
CA ASP A 236 -17.37 -4.83 -17.20
C ASP A 236 -18.48 -3.88 -16.72
N PHE A 237 -18.53 -3.58 -15.42
CA PHE A 237 -19.51 -2.68 -14.82
C PHE A 237 -19.04 -1.23 -14.72
N PHE A 238 -17.77 -0.94 -15.00
CA PHE A 238 -17.25 0.43 -14.95
C PHE A 238 -17.93 1.34 -15.99
N ILE A 239 -18.51 0.76 -17.04
CA ILE A 239 -19.28 1.48 -18.07
C ILE A 239 -20.51 2.22 -17.51
N HIS A 240 -20.96 1.88 -16.30
CA HIS A 240 -22.09 2.55 -15.66
C HIS A 240 -21.77 3.96 -15.17
N PHE A 241 -20.48 4.26 -14.97
CA PHE A 241 -20.00 5.56 -14.56
C PHE A 241 -19.85 6.50 -15.76
N LYS A 242 -20.53 7.65 -15.71
CA LYS A 242 -20.65 8.57 -16.86
C LYS A 242 -19.45 9.50 -17.01
N ALA A 243 -18.73 9.78 -15.92
CA ALA A 243 -17.60 10.71 -15.90
C ALA A 243 -16.31 9.94 -15.62
N MET A 244 -15.63 9.49 -16.69
CA MET A 244 -14.34 8.81 -16.57
C MET A 244 -13.25 9.62 -17.26
N ASP A 245 -12.46 10.33 -16.45
CA ASP A 245 -11.28 11.01 -16.95
C ASP A 245 -10.25 10.00 -17.45
N ARG A 246 -9.59 10.34 -18.55
CA ARG A 246 -8.51 9.54 -19.14
C ARG A 246 -7.20 10.28 -18.99
N THR A 247 -6.24 9.64 -18.34
CA THR A 247 -4.85 10.11 -18.32
C THR A 247 -4.02 9.20 -19.21
N ASN A 248 -3.37 9.76 -20.23
CA ASN A 248 -2.59 8.99 -21.22
C ASN A 248 -3.39 7.85 -21.90
N GLY A 249 -4.68 8.08 -22.18
CA GLY A 249 -5.56 7.09 -22.80
C GLY A 249 -5.97 5.92 -21.87
N LYS A 250 -5.66 6.00 -20.58
CA LYS A 250 -6.06 5.02 -19.55
C LYS A 250 -6.97 5.65 -18.52
N ILE A 251 -7.91 4.85 -18.01
CA ILE A 251 -8.80 5.19 -16.90
C ILE A 251 -8.17 4.60 -15.64
N PHE A 252 -7.96 5.44 -14.63
CA PHE A 252 -7.33 5.01 -13.38
C PHE A 252 -8.43 4.61 -12.40
N VAL A 253 -8.26 3.43 -11.80
CA VAL A 253 -9.18 2.87 -10.82
C VAL A 253 -8.39 2.57 -9.56
N GLU A 254 -8.92 2.95 -8.41
CA GLU A 254 -8.36 2.60 -7.10
C GLU A 254 -9.28 1.56 -6.45
N LEU A 255 -8.73 0.41 -6.06
CA LEU A 255 -9.37 -0.56 -5.18
C LEU A 255 -8.72 -0.46 -3.81
N THR A 256 -9.49 -0.04 -2.81
CA THR A 256 -9.06 0.04 -1.43
C THR A 256 -9.84 -0.96 -0.59
N ILE A 257 -9.12 -1.87 0.05
CA ILE A 257 -9.70 -2.93 0.88
C ILE A 257 -9.43 -2.59 2.34
N PHE A 258 -10.49 -2.30 3.07
CA PHE A 258 -10.42 -1.96 4.48
C PHE A 258 -10.46 -3.22 5.31
N ILE A 259 -9.49 -3.35 6.21
CA ILE A 259 -9.27 -4.56 7.00
C ILE A 259 -9.21 -4.15 8.46
N SER A 260 -10.06 -4.77 9.27
CA SER A 260 -9.98 -4.63 10.72
C SER A 260 -8.67 -5.22 11.24
N ASN A 261 -8.04 -4.55 12.19
CA ASN A 261 -6.82 -5.05 12.87
C ASN A 261 -7.01 -6.33 13.69
N TYR A 262 -8.23 -6.87 13.74
CA TYR A 262 -8.54 -8.14 14.39
C TYR A 262 -8.80 -9.28 13.40
N HIS A 263 -8.68 -9.02 12.09
CA HIS A 263 -9.03 -9.97 11.03
C HIS A 263 -7.88 -10.21 10.04
N SER A 264 -7.77 -11.46 9.60
CA SER A 264 -6.76 -11.90 8.64
C SER A 264 -7.25 -11.80 7.19
N ILE A 265 -6.32 -11.49 6.27
CA ILE A 265 -6.57 -11.32 4.83
C ILE A 265 -6.31 -12.57 3.97
N GLU A 266 -5.92 -13.70 4.56
CA GLU A 266 -5.44 -14.90 3.84
C GLU A 266 -6.37 -15.42 2.71
N SER A 267 -7.64 -15.01 2.71
CA SER A 267 -8.65 -15.53 1.79
C SER A 267 -8.74 -14.77 0.46
N PHE A 268 -8.13 -13.59 0.34
CA PHE A 268 -8.28 -12.72 -0.82
C PHE A 268 -6.97 -12.03 -1.27
N SER A 269 -5.81 -12.63 -1.01
CA SER A 269 -4.52 -12.08 -1.44
C SER A 269 -4.46 -11.84 -2.96
N PHE A 270 -3.97 -10.68 -3.39
CA PHE A 270 -3.95 -10.29 -4.80
C PHE A 270 -2.65 -10.71 -5.49
N ASP A 271 -2.76 -11.49 -6.58
CA ASP A 271 -1.63 -11.96 -7.41
C ASP A 271 -0.82 -10.83 -8.07
N SER A 272 -1.36 -9.61 -8.12
CA SER A 272 -0.69 -8.42 -8.63
C SER A 272 -1.35 -7.16 -8.08
N GLU A 273 -0.54 -6.22 -7.60
CA GLU A 273 -1.01 -4.94 -7.05
C GLU A 273 -1.40 -3.90 -8.13
N ILE A 274 -1.03 -4.17 -9.39
CA ILE A 274 -1.46 -3.38 -10.54
C ILE A 274 -2.05 -4.34 -11.56
N VAL A 275 -3.33 -4.17 -11.86
CA VAL A 275 -4.00 -4.99 -12.88
C VAL A 275 -4.36 -4.08 -14.04
N LYS A 276 -3.82 -4.41 -15.21
CA LYS A 276 -4.19 -3.77 -16.47
C LYS A 276 -5.30 -4.59 -17.12
N VAL A 277 -6.50 -4.04 -17.14
CA VAL A 277 -7.65 -4.62 -17.83
C VAL A 277 -8.08 -3.68 -18.93
N ASP A 278 -7.91 -4.05 -20.19
CA ASP A 278 -8.28 -3.24 -21.35
C ASP A 278 -7.75 -1.78 -21.26
N ASN A 279 -8.65 -0.82 -21.01
CA ASN A 279 -8.35 0.60 -20.86
C ASN A 279 -8.20 1.07 -19.41
N TYR A 280 -8.39 0.17 -18.44
CA TYR A 280 -8.28 0.44 -17.02
C TYR A 280 -6.89 0.09 -16.49
N LEU A 281 -6.39 0.94 -15.61
CA LEU A 281 -5.24 0.67 -14.75
C LEU A 281 -5.74 0.68 -13.30
N ILE A 282 -5.78 -0.49 -12.69
CA ILE A 282 -6.34 -0.69 -11.35
C ILE A 282 -5.19 -0.77 -10.35
N ASN A 283 -5.18 0.12 -9.37
CA ASN A 283 -4.25 0.11 -8.23
C ASN A 283 -4.95 -0.46 -7.01
N ILE A 284 -4.30 -1.37 -6.30
CA ILE A 284 -4.88 -2.02 -5.11
C ILE A 284 -4.15 -1.52 -3.86
N TYR A 285 -4.91 -1.15 -2.83
CA TYR A 285 -4.43 -0.74 -1.52
C TYR A 285 -5.13 -1.55 -0.43
N TYR A 286 -4.37 -1.89 0.61
CA TYR A 286 -4.90 -2.47 1.82
C TYR A 286 -4.82 -1.43 2.93
N VAL A 287 -5.95 -1.14 3.56
CA VAL A 287 -6.05 -0.13 4.61
C VAL A 287 -6.46 -0.82 5.89
N ARG A 288 -5.55 -0.87 6.84
CA ARG A 288 -5.81 -1.38 8.18
C ARG A 288 -6.44 -0.32 9.07
N THR A 289 -7.42 -0.74 9.88
CA THR A 289 -8.15 0.15 10.77
C THR A 289 -8.48 -0.51 12.11
N HIS A 290 -8.45 0.29 13.18
CA HIS A 290 -8.96 -0.07 14.51
C HIS A 290 -10.44 0.27 14.67
N ASP A 291 -10.95 1.18 13.86
CA ASP A 291 -12.35 1.56 13.84
C ASP A 291 -13.20 0.48 13.15
N LEU A 292 -14.52 0.60 13.28
CA LEU A 292 -15.42 -0.19 12.44
C LEU A 292 -15.16 0.17 10.98
N ILE A 293 -15.00 -0.86 10.14
CA ILE A 293 -14.64 -0.71 8.72
C ILE A 293 -15.59 0.24 7.99
N CYS A 294 -16.88 0.20 8.31
CA CYS A 294 -17.90 1.08 7.74
C CYS A 294 -17.63 2.58 7.98
N PHE A 295 -17.13 2.94 9.18
CA PHE A 295 -16.74 4.33 9.47
C PHE A 295 -15.47 4.72 8.74
N SER A 296 -14.45 3.85 8.68
CA SER A 296 -13.24 4.15 7.91
C SER A 296 -13.49 4.32 6.41
N ILE A 297 -14.42 3.54 5.84
CA ILE A 297 -14.88 3.72 4.46
C ILE A 297 -15.62 5.07 4.32
N TYR A 298 -16.52 5.38 5.24
CA TYR A 298 -17.27 6.63 5.23
C TYR A 298 -16.35 7.86 5.28
N ASP A 299 -15.41 7.88 6.22
CA ASP A 299 -14.44 8.97 6.38
C ASP A 299 -13.58 9.11 5.13
N SER A 300 -13.10 8.00 4.53
CA SER A 300 -12.36 8.04 3.28
C SER A 300 -13.16 8.63 2.12
N ILE A 301 -14.47 8.36 2.02
CA ILE A 301 -15.33 8.95 0.99
C ILE A 301 -15.42 10.47 1.15
N ILE A 302 -15.55 10.94 2.40
CA ILE A 302 -15.66 12.37 2.71
C ILE A 302 -14.34 13.08 2.49
N ASP A 303 -13.27 12.58 3.11
CA ASP A 303 -11.95 13.22 3.13
C ASP A 303 -11.35 13.32 1.72
N ASP A 304 -11.52 12.27 0.89
CA ASP A 304 -11.04 12.26 -0.49
C ASP A 304 -12.06 12.85 -1.49
N ASN A 305 -13.25 13.25 -1.00
CA ASN A 305 -14.38 13.79 -1.77
C ASN A 305 -14.71 12.91 -2.99
N LEU A 306 -14.93 11.61 -2.73
CA LEU A 306 -15.14 10.61 -3.77
C LEU A 306 -16.52 10.75 -4.40
N LYS A 307 -16.57 10.93 -5.72
CA LYS A 307 -17.82 11.16 -6.47
C LYS A 307 -18.45 9.89 -7.04
N GLN A 308 -17.64 8.86 -7.29
CA GLN A 308 -18.07 7.61 -7.91
C GLN A 308 -17.42 6.45 -7.16
N VAL A 309 -18.25 5.61 -6.55
CA VAL A 309 -17.81 4.53 -5.67
C VAL A 309 -18.52 3.22 -6.04
N ILE A 310 -17.74 2.16 -6.25
CA ILE A 310 -18.23 0.78 -6.15
C ILE A 310 -17.96 0.34 -4.70
N LEU A 311 -19.01 -0.01 -3.96
CA LEU A 311 -18.87 -0.45 -2.58
C LEU A 311 -19.13 -1.95 -2.48
N ILE A 312 -18.12 -2.70 -2.04
CA ILE A 312 -18.21 -4.14 -1.73
C ILE A 312 -18.40 -4.27 -0.23
N ALA A 313 -19.64 -4.20 0.24
CA ALA A 313 -19.98 -4.29 1.66
C ALA A 313 -21.44 -4.70 1.85
N ASP A 314 -21.75 -5.29 2.99
CA ASP A 314 -23.12 -5.56 3.43
C ASP A 314 -23.18 -5.64 4.96
N ASP A 315 -23.28 -4.47 5.60
CA ASP A 315 -23.43 -4.33 7.05
C ASP A 315 -24.57 -3.34 7.36
N PRO A 316 -25.45 -3.62 8.35
CA PRO A 316 -26.55 -2.74 8.73
C PRO A 316 -26.15 -1.31 9.13
N ALA A 317 -24.87 -1.05 9.41
CA ALA A 317 -24.35 0.28 9.70
C ALA A 317 -24.19 1.16 8.45
N TYR A 318 -24.04 0.58 7.25
CA TYR A 318 -23.83 1.37 6.03
C TYR A 318 -25.05 2.18 5.57
N PRO A 319 -26.30 1.67 5.54
CA PRO A 319 -27.44 2.43 5.04
C PRO A 319 -27.56 3.86 5.57
N PRO A 320 -27.54 4.12 6.91
CA PRO A 320 -27.62 5.49 7.41
C PRO A 320 -26.39 6.34 7.05
N LEU A 321 -25.20 5.75 6.93
CA LEU A 321 -23.99 6.45 6.50
C LEU A 321 -24.09 6.89 5.04
N LEU A 322 -24.49 5.97 4.15
CA LEU A 322 -24.60 6.22 2.71
C LEU A 322 -25.71 7.23 2.38
N GLU A 323 -26.80 7.25 3.14
CA GLU A 323 -27.88 8.24 2.96
C GLU A 323 -27.40 9.69 3.16
N SER A 324 -26.36 9.90 3.97
CA SER A 324 -25.78 11.24 4.17
C SER A 324 -24.87 11.69 3.01
N LEU A 325 -24.46 10.78 2.12
CA LEU A 325 -23.53 11.03 1.02
C LEU A 325 -24.26 11.34 -0.29
N THR A 326 -24.97 12.47 -0.33
CA THR A 326 -25.85 12.84 -1.45
C THR A 326 -25.12 13.13 -2.77
N ASP A 327 -23.83 13.49 -2.69
CA ASP A 327 -23.01 13.88 -3.84
C ASP A 327 -22.18 12.72 -4.43
N THR A 328 -22.36 11.51 -3.90
CA THR A 328 -21.60 10.32 -4.31
C THR A 328 -22.50 9.32 -5.01
N GLU A 329 -22.15 8.95 -6.25
CA GLU A 329 -22.83 7.87 -6.97
C GLU A 329 -22.28 6.51 -6.53
N PHE A 330 -23.17 5.64 -6.03
CA PHE A 330 -22.82 4.30 -5.59
C PHE A 330 -23.29 3.21 -6.56
N ILE A 331 -22.44 2.20 -6.71
CA ILE A 331 -22.83 0.86 -7.15
C ILE A 331 -22.46 -0.10 -6.03
N LEU A 332 -23.45 -0.76 -5.44
CA LEU A 332 -23.24 -1.73 -4.37
C LEU A 332 -22.97 -3.11 -4.95
N VAL A 333 -22.02 -3.83 -4.36
CA VAL A 333 -21.68 -5.20 -4.72
C VAL A 333 -22.14 -6.10 -3.58
N ARG A 334 -23.14 -6.93 -3.83
CA ARG A 334 -23.83 -7.75 -2.82
C ARG A 334 -23.93 -9.23 -3.19
N ASN A 335 -24.33 -10.04 -2.23
CA ASN A 335 -24.89 -11.36 -2.46
C ASN A 335 -26.36 -11.23 -2.91
N TYR A 336 -26.81 -12.09 -3.82
CA TYR A 336 -28.08 -11.95 -4.54
C TYR A 336 -29.32 -12.11 -3.63
N HIS A 337 -29.18 -12.71 -2.44
CA HIS A 337 -30.32 -13.22 -1.68
C HIS A 337 -30.60 -12.52 -0.34
N ASP A 338 -29.61 -12.00 0.36
CA ASP A 338 -29.79 -11.37 1.67
C ASP A 338 -28.90 -10.13 1.76
N THR A 339 -29.51 -8.93 1.74
CA THR A 339 -28.77 -7.68 1.94
C THR A 339 -29.46 -6.76 2.93
N THR A 340 -28.65 -6.07 3.70
CA THR A 340 -29.06 -5.03 4.66
C THR A 340 -29.17 -3.66 3.99
N MET A 341 -28.71 -3.56 2.73
CA MET A 341 -28.65 -2.33 1.95
C MET A 341 -29.97 -1.97 1.26
N SER A 342 -30.16 -0.67 0.98
CA SER A 342 -31.39 -0.12 0.42
C SER A 342 -31.74 -0.69 -0.97
N PRO A 343 -32.93 -1.25 -1.21
CA PRO A 343 -33.27 -1.88 -2.50
C PRO A 343 -33.31 -0.89 -3.68
N TYR A 344 -33.29 0.41 -3.42
CA TYR A 344 -33.32 1.46 -4.42
C TYR A 344 -31.95 1.83 -5.02
N MET A 345 -30.86 1.27 -4.46
CA MET A 345 -29.51 1.47 -4.99
C MET A 345 -29.22 0.54 -6.18
N LYS A 346 -28.17 0.86 -6.94
CA LYS A 346 -27.68 0.00 -8.03
C LYS A 346 -26.87 -1.15 -7.43
N TYR A 347 -27.10 -2.37 -7.91
CA TYR A 347 -26.47 -3.58 -7.38
C TYR A 347 -25.74 -4.41 -8.43
N LEU A 348 -24.67 -5.06 -7.99
CA LEU A 348 -23.91 -6.09 -8.69
C LEU A 348 -23.82 -7.34 -7.81
N SER A 349 -23.87 -8.52 -8.42
CA SER A 349 -23.73 -9.79 -7.70
C SER A 349 -22.27 -10.22 -7.62
N ILE A 350 -21.74 -10.48 -6.42
CA ILE A 350 -20.34 -10.85 -6.23
C ILE A 350 -20.07 -12.34 -6.42
N ASN A 351 -21.02 -13.22 -6.08
CA ASN A 351 -20.81 -14.68 -6.12
C ASN A 351 -20.46 -15.17 -7.52
N SER A 352 -21.18 -14.67 -8.53
CA SER A 352 -20.88 -14.99 -9.92
C SER A 352 -19.48 -14.51 -10.33
N LEU A 353 -19.03 -13.35 -9.83
CA LEU A 353 -17.69 -12.84 -10.12
C LEU A 353 -16.60 -13.69 -9.46
N ILE A 354 -16.80 -14.08 -8.20
CA ILE A 354 -15.89 -14.94 -7.45
C ILE A 354 -15.81 -16.32 -8.12
N GLU A 355 -16.94 -16.98 -8.37
CA GLU A 355 -17.00 -18.29 -9.04
C GLU A 355 -16.24 -18.26 -10.38
N ASN A 356 -16.53 -17.27 -11.24
CA ASN A 356 -15.88 -17.14 -12.54
C ASN A 356 -14.37 -16.81 -12.43
N SER A 357 -13.93 -16.22 -11.32
CA SER A 357 -12.52 -15.94 -11.07
C SER A 357 -11.72 -17.17 -10.62
N LEU A 358 -12.41 -18.21 -10.11
CA LEU A 358 -11.80 -19.46 -9.72
C LEU A 358 -11.60 -20.33 -10.96
N GLN A 359 -10.47 -21.04 -11.04
CA GLN A 359 -10.28 -22.02 -12.09
C GLN A 359 -11.07 -23.28 -11.78
N ILE A 360 -12.28 -23.38 -12.30
CA ILE A 360 -13.17 -24.53 -12.10
C ILE A 360 -13.08 -25.45 -13.32
N LYS A 361 -12.91 -26.75 -13.08
CA LYS A 361 -13.02 -27.80 -14.09
C LYS A 361 -14.26 -28.62 -13.81
N TYR A 362 -15.20 -28.64 -14.74
CA TYR A 362 -16.40 -29.46 -14.67
C TYR A 362 -16.16 -30.86 -15.25
N LYS A 363 -17.02 -31.82 -14.90
CA LYS A 363 -16.98 -33.21 -15.37
C LYS A 363 -17.34 -33.37 -16.84
#